data_AF-C6RJ25-F1
#
_entry.id   AF-C6RJ25-F1
#
_cell.length_a   1.000
_cell.length_b   1.000
_cell.length_c   1.000
_cell.angle_alpha   90.00
_cell.angle_beta   90.00
_cell.angle_gamma   90.00
#
_symmetry.space_group_name_H-M   'P 1'
#
loop_
_entity.id
_entity.type
_entity.pdbx_description
1 polymer ?
#
loop_
_entity_poly.entity_id
_entity_poly.type
_entity_poly.pdbx_seq_one_letter_code
_entity_poly.pdbx_strand_id
1 'polypeptide(L)' 'MNKSEKISSFFNAANAIFKANKSSFKLFTPPTNATKRNLKTKGKK' A
#
# COMPACT_ATOMS: atom_id res chain seq x y z
N MET A 1 7.96 -1.04 32.38
CA MET A 1 7.28 -1.38 31.13
C MET A 1 7.43 -2.87 30.86
N ASN A 2 6.33 -3.62 30.95
CA ASN A 2 6.33 -5.06 30.74
C ASN A 2 6.46 -5.39 29.22
N LYS A 3 6.71 -6.66 28.91
CA LYS A 3 6.99 -7.10 27.52
C LYS A 3 5.81 -6.82 26.57
N SER A 4 4.58 -6.95 27.08
CA SER A 4 3.34 -6.70 26.35
C SER A 4 3.15 -5.23 25.98
N GLU A 5 3.42 -4.32 26.93
CA GLU A 5 3.40 -2.87 26.69
C GLU A 5 4.40 -2.48 25.60
N LYS A 6 5.62 -3.04 25.61
CA LYS A 6 6.66 -2.73 24.60
C LYS A 6 6.21 -3.13 23.19
N ILE A 7 5.61 -4.30 23.06
CA ILE A 7 5.10 -4.81 21.80
C ILE A 7 3.93 -3.94 21.30
N SER A 8 2.99 -3.61 22.18
CA SER A 8 1.86 -2.73 21.86
C SER A 8 2.33 -1.35 21.39
N SER A 9 3.32 -0.77 22.07
CA SER A 9 3.91 0.51 21.69
C SER A 9 4.58 0.47 20.31
N PHE A 10 5.29 -0.62 20.00
CA PHE A 10 5.93 -0.82 18.70
C PHE A 10 4.89 -0.87 17.58
N PHE A 11 3.84 -1.70 17.72
CA PHE A 11 2.80 -1.82 16.70
C PHE A 11 2.00 -0.52 16.52
N ASN A 12 1.73 0.21 17.60
CA ASN A 12 1.04 1.49 17.54
C ASN A 12 1.86 2.54 16.77
N ALA A 13 3.16 2.63 17.05
CA ALA A 13 4.07 3.53 16.33
C ALA A 13 4.17 3.15 14.84
N ALA A 14 4.35 1.86 14.52
CA ALA A 14 4.41 1.39 13.14
C ALA A 14 3.11 1.68 12.37
N ASN A 15 1.96 1.49 13.00
CA ASN A 15 0.65 1.78 12.39
C ASN A 15 0.46 3.29 12.14
N ALA A 16 0.91 4.15 13.05
CA ALA A 16 0.87 5.60 12.85
C ALA A 16 1.71 6.03 11.64
N ILE A 17 2.92 5.49 11.51
CA ILE A 17 3.81 5.75 10.35
C ILE A 17 3.20 5.23 9.06
N PHE A 18 2.62 4.02 9.08
CA PHE A 18 1.97 3.44 7.92
C PHE A 18 0.75 4.26 7.46
N LYS A 19 -0.09 4.71 8.41
CA LYS A 19 -1.24 5.57 8.10
C LYS A 19 -0.83 6.92 7.53
N ALA A 20 0.21 7.55 8.08
CA ALA A 20 0.74 8.80 7.55
C ALA A 20 1.26 8.66 6.10
N ASN A 21 1.86 7.51 5.78
CA ASN A 21 2.42 7.23 4.44
C ASN A 21 1.45 6.54 3.47
N LYS A 22 0.18 6.32 3.86
CA LYS A 22 -0.79 5.58 3.05
C LYS A 22 -1.07 6.25 1.69
N SER A 23 -0.99 7.58 1.63
CA SER A 23 -1.13 8.34 0.37
C SER A 23 0.14 8.31 -0.50
N SER A 24 1.31 8.02 0.08
CA SER A 24 2.60 8.00 -0.62
C SER A 24 2.94 6.62 -1.20
N PHE A 25 2.28 5.57 -0.69
CA PHE A 25 2.47 4.21 -1.18
C PHE A 25 1.79 4.02 -2.54
N LYS A 26 2.50 4.36 -3.61
CA LYS A 26 2.15 3.91 -4.97
C LYS A 26 2.50 2.42 -5.05
N LEU A 27 1.53 1.56 -4.77
CA LEU A 27 1.67 0.13 -4.99
C LEU A 27 1.76 -0.11 -6.51
N PHE A 28 2.98 -0.23 -7.03
CA PHE A 28 3.21 -0.62 -8.41
C PHE A 28 2.89 -2.10 -8.57
N THR A 29 1.62 -2.41 -8.83
CA THR A 29 1.24 -3.73 -9.31
C THR A 29 1.38 -3.79 -10.82
N PRO A 30 1.84 -4.92 -11.39
CA PRO A 30 1.74 -5.15 -12.81
C PRO A 30 0.27 -5.02 -13.25
N PRO A 31 0.01 -4.45 -14.44
CA PRO A 31 -1.36 -4.30 -14.92
C PRO A 31 -2.02 -5.69 -15.04
N THR A 32 -3.22 -5.83 -14.50
CA THR A 32 -4.01 -7.06 -14.62
C THR A 32 -4.36 -7.32 -16.09
N ASN A 33 -4.75 -8.56 -16.43
CA ASN A 33 -5.22 -8.87 -17.79
C ASN A 33 -6.41 -7.99 -18.22
N ALA A 34 -7.26 -7.56 -17.28
CA ALA A 34 -8.31 -6.57 -17.55
C ALA A 34 -7.73 -5.19 -17.90
N THR A 35 -6.77 -4.69 -17.10
CA THR A 35 -6.08 -3.42 -17.35
C THR A 35 -5.32 -3.44 -18.69
N LYS A 36 -4.63 -4.54 -19.01
CA LYS A 36 -3.89 -4.73 -20.27
C LYS A 36 -4.81 -4.66 -21.50
N ARG A 37 -5.99 -5.30 -21.44
CA ARG A 37 -6.99 -5.26 -22.54
C ARG A 37 -7.51 -3.85 -22.79
N ASN A 38 -7.79 -3.08 -21.74
CA ASN A 38 -8.28 -1.69 -21.86
C ASN A 38 -7.20 -0.71 -22.35
N LEU A 39 -5.92 -0.98 -22.08
CA LEU A 39 -4.81 -0.16 -22.60
C LEU A 39 -4.62 -0.39 -24.11
N LYS A 40 -4.75 -1.64 -24.57
CA LYS A 40 -4.67 -2.00 -25.99
C LYS A 40 -5.77 -1.37 -26.85
N THR A 41 -6.96 -1.12 -26.29
CA THR A 41 -8.07 -0.46 -27.00
C THR A 41 -7.97 1.06 -26.97
N LYS A 42 -7.37 1.67 -25.93
CA LYS A 42 -7.14 3.11 -25.86
C LYS A 42 -5.97 3.62 -26.71
N GLY A 43 -4.99 2.78 -27.02
CA GLY A 43 -3.85 3.11 -27.90
C GLY A 43 -4.14 2.97 -29.40
N LYS A 44 -5.36 2.59 -29.78
CA LYS A 44 -5.85 2.54 -31.16
C LYS A 44 -6.85 3.68 -31.38
N LYS A 45 -6.33 4.90 -31.45
CA LYS A 45 -7.00 6.03 -32.11
C LYS A 45 -6.06 6.54 -33.19
#